data_AF-A0A6C0J9I1-F1
#
_entry.id   AF-A0A6C0J9I1-F1
#
_cell.length_a   1.000
_cell.length_b   1.000
_cell.length_c   1.000
_cell.angle_alpha   90.00
_cell.angle_beta   90.00
_cell.angle_gamma   90.00
#
_symmetry.space_group_name_H-M   'P 1'
#
loop_
_entity.id
_entity.type
_entity.pdbx_description
1 polymer ?
#
loop_
_entity_poly.entity_id
_entity_poly.type
_entity_poly.pdbx_seq_one_letter_code
_entity_poly.pdbx_strand_id
1 'polypeptide(L)'
;MKIQTINRESIEYDGEVYSGGRQTYKDEGNSQLETLYCGGKFKISFWISEKDLYKALKKYGFINIQKNEELCNLNHPNGPCISIFASKN
;
A
#
# COMPACT_ATOMS: atom_id res chain seq x y z
N MET A 1 -4.03 -13.75 -9.05
CA MET A 1 -2.96 -13.07 -8.29
C MET A 1 -3.17 -13.38 -6.82
N LYS A 2 -2.12 -13.81 -6.12
CA LYS A 2 -2.14 -14.09 -4.68
C LYS A 2 -0.82 -13.64 -4.07
N ILE A 3 -0.87 -13.22 -2.80
CA ILE A 3 0.35 -12.93 -2.04
C ILE A 3 1.17 -14.21 -1.88
N GLN A 4 2.44 -14.14 -2.21
CA GLN A 4 3.39 -15.23 -2.00
C GLN A 4 4.18 -15.04 -0.71
N THR A 5 4.63 -13.82 -0.43
CA THR A 5 5.47 -13.53 0.75
C THR A 5 5.24 -12.10 1.24
N ILE A 6 5.23 -11.94 2.55
CA ILE A 6 5.24 -10.64 3.25
C ILE A 6 6.44 -10.62 4.18
N ASN A 7 7.40 -9.73 3.92
CA ASN A 7 8.53 -9.50 4.80
C ASN A 7 8.31 -8.17 5.52
N ARG A 8 8.18 -8.18 6.84
CA ARG A 8 8.09 -6.94 7.63
C ARG A 8 9.48 -6.33 7.74
N GLU A 9 9.60 -5.07 7.38
CA GLU A 9 10.87 -4.35 7.40
C GLU A 9 10.64 -2.85 7.65
N SER A 10 11.72 -2.15 7.97
CA SER A 10 11.75 -0.70 8.01
C SER A 10 12.20 -0.17 6.66
N ILE A 11 11.50 0.85 6.15
CA ILE A 11 11.80 1.49 4.88
C ILE A 11 12.24 2.92 5.18
N GLU A 12 13.45 3.28 4.79
CA GLU A 12 13.93 4.66 4.85
C GLU A 12 13.51 5.40 3.57
N TYR A 13 12.81 6.51 3.73
CA TYR A 13 12.40 7.37 2.62
C TYR A 13 12.33 8.82 3.10
N ASP A 14 12.97 9.73 2.36
CA ASP A 14 12.95 11.17 2.65
C ASP A 14 13.38 11.52 4.10
N GLY A 15 14.43 10.84 4.56
CA GLY A 15 15.00 11.02 5.92
C GLY A 15 14.15 10.48 7.06
N GLU A 16 13.06 9.75 6.75
CA GLU A 16 12.15 9.16 7.73
C GLU A 16 12.18 7.64 7.63
N VAL A 17 12.04 6.98 8.79
CA VAL A 17 11.88 5.53 8.85
C VAL A 17 10.40 5.20 8.98
N TYR A 18 9.90 4.42 8.03
CA TYR A 18 8.54 3.92 8.01
C TYR A 18 8.52 2.41 8.31
N SER A 19 7.56 1.98 9.12
CA SER A 19 7.27 0.56 9.33
C SER A 19 6.40 0.05 8.19
N GLY A 20 6.76 -1.12 7.67
CA GLY A 20 6.11 -1.63 6.48
C GLY A 20 6.57 -3.03 6.13
N GLY A 21 6.57 -3.31 4.83
CA GLY A 21 7.05 -4.57 4.33
C GLY A 21 7.15 -4.66 2.83
N ARG A 22 7.92 -5.63 2.37
CA ARG A 22 7.93 -6.05 0.98
C ARG A 22 6.91 -7.14 0.76
N GLN A 23 6.05 -6.95 -0.22
CA GLN A 23 5.10 -7.95 -0.67
C GLN A 23 5.51 -8.46 -2.04
N THR A 24 5.54 -9.79 -2.20
CA THR A 24 5.75 -10.45 -3.50
C THR A 24 4.49 -11.18 -3.91
N TYR A 25 4.06 -10.99 -5.16
CA TYR A 25 2.89 -11.64 -5.71
C TYR A 25 3.28 -12.84 -6.58
N LYS A 26 2.50 -13.90 -6.48
CA LYS A 26 2.60 -15.02 -7.40
C LYS A 26 1.99 -14.62 -8.75
N ASP A 27 2.78 -14.80 -9.80
CA ASP A 27 2.29 -14.74 -11.17
C ASP A 27 1.67 -16.08 -11.55
N GLU A 28 0.41 -16.06 -11.94
CA GLU A 28 -0.38 -17.26 -12.27
C GLU A 28 -0.53 -17.45 -13.80
N GLY A 29 0.23 -16.72 -14.61
CA GLY A 29 0.50 -17.09 -16.01
C GLY A 29 -0.59 -16.78 -17.03
N ASN A 30 -1.67 -16.07 -16.68
CA ASN A 30 -2.66 -15.59 -17.65
C ASN A 30 -2.34 -14.15 -18.10
N SER A 31 -1.22 -13.96 -18.80
CA SER A 31 -0.67 -12.67 -19.20
C SER A 31 -1.24 -12.11 -20.52
N GLN A 32 -2.55 -12.23 -20.75
CA GLN A 32 -3.22 -11.50 -21.85
C GLN A 32 -3.91 -10.21 -21.38
N LEU A 33 -3.99 -10.00 -20.07
CA LEU A 33 -4.36 -8.73 -19.46
C LEU A 33 -3.10 -8.23 -18.76
N GLU A 34 -2.71 -6.97 -18.99
CA GLU A 34 -1.64 -6.32 -18.22
C GLU A 34 -1.91 -6.57 -16.73
N THR A 35 -1.19 -7.49 -16.12
CA THR A 35 -1.47 -7.90 -14.75
C THR A 35 -1.01 -6.75 -13.85
N LEU A 36 -1.95 -5.89 -13.46
CA LEU A 36 -1.71 -4.80 -12.52
C LEU A 36 -1.72 -5.40 -11.11
N TYR A 37 -0.57 -5.36 -10.45
CA TYR A 37 -0.40 -5.73 -9.05
C TYR A 37 -0.94 -4.62 -8.16
N CYS A 38 -1.35 -4.95 -6.94
CA CYS A 38 -1.65 -3.92 -5.92
C CYS A 38 -0.34 -3.17 -5.61
N GLY A 39 -0.22 -1.94 -6.14
CA GLY A 39 1.03 -1.16 -6.09
C GLY A 39 1.74 -0.98 -7.45
N GLY A 40 1.18 -1.45 -8.57
CA GLY A 40 1.65 -1.08 -9.92
C GLY A 40 1.94 -2.28 -10.83
N LYS A 41 2.82 -2.09 -11.82
CA LYS A 41 3.12 -3.10 -12.85
C LYS A 41 4.08 -4.22 -12.40
N PHE A 42 4.61 -4.14 -11.18
CA PHE A 42 5.67 -5.02 -10.70
C PHE A 42 5.15 -6.08 -9.73
N LYS A 43 5.72 -7.29 -9.82
CA LYS A 43 5.47 -8.43 -8.92
C LYS A 43 5.88 -8.19 -7.47
N ILE A 44 6.61 -7.10 -7.22
CA ILE A 44 7.08 -6.69 -5.91
C ILE A 44 6.49 -5.31 -5.65
N SER A 45 5.85 -5.14 -4.50
CA SER A 45 5.43 -3.84 -4.01
C SER A 45 5.91 -3.62 -2.58
N PHE A 46 6.19 -2.36 -2.26
CA PHE A 46 6.52 -1.91 -0.92
C PHE A 46 5.25 -1.37 -0.27
N TRP A 47 4.99 -1.86 0.93
CA TRP A 47 3.83 -1.52 1.72
C TRP A 47 4.27 -0.72 2.93
N ILE A 48 3.48 0.28 3.28
CA ILE A 48 3.66 1.12 4.47
C ILE A 48 2.52 0.83 5.45
N SER A 49 2.80 0.91 6.75
CA SER A 49 1.74 0.80 7.74
C SER A 49 0.74 1.95 7.61
N GLU A 50 -0.52 1.71 7.99
CA GLU A 50 -1.55 2.75 7.98
C GLU A 50 -1.11 3.96 8.82
N LYS A 51 -0.56 3.73 10.02
CA LYS A 51 -0.02 4.77 10.91
C LYS A 51 1.01 5.66 10.20
N ASP A 52 1.94 5.03 9.48
CA ASP A 52 3.02 5.72 8.81
C ASP A 52 2.57 6.46 7.54
N LEU A 53 1.54 5.95 6.86
CA LEU A 53 0.86 6.69 5.80
C LEU A 53 0.24 7.99 6.34
N TYR A 54 -0.46 7.95 7.49
CA TYR A 54 -0.97 9.16 8.13
C TYR A 54 0.14 10.11 8.56
N LYS A 55 1.27 9.59 9.09
CA LYS A 55 2.45 10.40 9.44
C LYS A 55 2.99 11.12 8.20
N ALA A 56 3.15 10.41 7.08
CA ALA A 56 3.65 10.96 5.83
C ALA A 56 2.70 12.03 5.27
N LEU A 57 1.38 11.77 5.21
CA LEU A 57 0.39 12.74 4.74
C LEU A 57 0.44 14.05 5.54
N LYS A 58 0.52 13.97 6.87
CA LYS A 58 0.67 15.17 7.72
C LYS A 58 1.98 15.91 7.47
N LYS A 59 3.10 15.19 7.32
CA LYS A 59 4.42 15.79 6.98
C LYS A 59 4.35 16.59 5.68
N TYR A 60 3.64 16.09 4.67
CA TYR A 60 3.47 16.78 3.39
C TYR A 60 2.39 17.89 3.40
N GLY A 61 1.82 18.21 4.57
CA GLY A 61 0.88 19.32 4.74
C GLY A 61 -0.57 18.99 4.40
N PHE A 62 -0.94 17.71 4.30
CA PHE A 62 -2.34 17.31 4.23
C PHE A 62 -2.97 17.41 5.62
N ILE A 63 -4.05 18.19 5.72
CA ILE A 63 -4.71 18.55 6.98
C ILE A 63 -6.03 17.81 7.12
N ASN A 64 -6.81 17.77 6.04
CA ASN A 64 -8.09 17.05 6.01
C ASN A 64 -7.83 15.64 5.51
N ILE A 65 -7.69 14.68 6.43
CA ILE A 65 -7.45 13.27 6.09
C ILE A 65 -8.63 12.45 6.60
N GLN A 66 -9.34 11.79 5.69
CA GLN A 66 -10.52 10.98 5.99
C GLN A 66 -10.37 9.61 5.36
N LYS A 67 -10.67 8.57 6.14
CA LYS A 67 -10.76 7.20 5.65
C LYS A 67 -12.13 6.97 5.05
N ASN A 68 -12.17 6.38 3.86
CA ASN A 68 -13.41 5.88 3.28
C ASN A 68 -13.58 4.42 3.68
N GLU A 69 -14.32 4.18 4.76
CA GLU A 69 -14.54 2.84 5.31
C GLU A 69 -15.30 1.91 4.34
N GLU A 70 -16.15 2.45 3.46
CA GLU A 70 -16.90 1.66 2.47
C GLU A 70 -15.99 1.04 1.40
N LEU A 71 -14.88 1.70 1.09
CA LEU A 71 -13.89 1.23 0.12
C LEU A 71 -12.70 0.51 0.77
N CYS A 72 -12.66 0.43 2.10
CA CYS A 72 -11.66 -0.35 2.81
C CYS A 72 -12.03 -1.84 2.79
N ASN A 73 -11.09 -2.69 2.43
CA ASN A 73 -11.28 -4.14 2.46
C ASN A 73 -10.03 -4.81 3.03
N LEU A 74 -10.07 -5.07 4.34
CA LEU A 74 -8.96 -5.72 5.05
C LEU A 74 -8.78 -7.20 4.68
N ASN A 75 -9.80 -7.83 4.11
CA ASN A 75 -9.80 -9.25 3.74
C ASN A 75 -9.59 -9.47 2.24
N HIS A 76 -9.16 -8.44 1.51
CA HIS A 76 -8.98 -8.53 0.07
C HIS A 76 -7.90 -9.58 -0.28
N PRO A 77 -8.14 -10.46 -1.27
CA PRO A 77 -7.27 -11.63 -1.55
C PRO A 77 -5.84 -11.27 -1.96
N ASN A 78 -5.59 -10.02 -2.37
CA ASN A 78 -4.27 -9.52 -2.73
C ASN A 78 -3.61 -8.66 -1.63
N GLY A 79 -4.20 -8.63 -0.43
CA GLY A 79 -3.74 -7.87 0.72
C GLY A 79 -4.75 -6.80 1.14
N PRO A 80 -4.70 -6.37 2.41
CA PRO A 80 -5.65 -5.39 2.95
C PRO A 80 -5.62 -4.10 2.12
N CYS A 81 -6.78 -3.56 1.78
CA CYS A 81 -6.91 -2.30 1.07
C CYS A 81 -7.48 -1.23 2.00
N ILE A 82 -6.88 -0.05 2.00
CA ILE A 82 -7.44 1.15 2.66
C ILE A 82 -7.61 2.25 1.62
N SER A 83 -8.69 3.01 1.74
CA SER A 83 -8.97 4.18 0.90
C SER A 83 -8.97 5.43 1.77
N ILE A 84 -8.18 6.42 1.38
CA ILE A 84 -8.02 7.68 2.12
C ILE A 84 -8.22 8.85 1.16
N PHE A 85 -9.03 9.81 1.57
CA PHE A 85 -9.09 11.15 0.97
C PHE A 85 -8.24 12.10 1.80
N ALA A 86 -7.34 12.84 1.15
CA ALA A 86 -6.46 13.80 1.81
C ALA A 86 -6.43 15.12 1.04
N SER A 87 -6.60 16.26 1.72
CA SER A 87 -6.43 17.60 1.14
C SER A 87 -5.61 18.53 2.05
N LYS A 88 -4.99 19.55 1.46
CA LYS A 88 -4.18 20.56 2.18
C LYS A 88 -4.99 21.79 2.63
N ASN A 89 -6.33 21.74 2.48
CA ASN A 89 -7.30 22.84 2.31
C ASN A 89 -7.54 23.19 0.85
#